data_AF-X0XSA0-F1
#
_entry.id   AF-X0XSA0-F1
#
_cell.length_a   1.000
_cell.length_b   1.000
_cell.length_c   1.000
_cell.angle_alpha   90.00
_cell.angle_beta   90.00
_cell.angle_gamma   90.00
#
_symmetry.space_group_name_H-M   'P 1'
#
loop_
_entity.id
_entity.type
_entity.pdbx_description
1 polymer ?
#
loop_
_entity_poly.entity_id
_entity_poly.type
_entity_poly.pdbx_seq_one_letter_code
_entity_poly.pdbx_strand_id
1 'polypeptide(L)'
;MELSTIYQPIREDLIKVEDKLRSVSKVDFPWLSELLAYSLKGGGKGIRPAFVLLSGKFYDYNLDHLLPMATAVELLHTATLVHDDAIDKSLIRRGRA
;
A
#
# COMPACT_ATOMS: atom_id res chain seq x y z
N MET A 1 -9.15 14.59 17.47
CA MET A 1 -8.02 14.77 16.52
C MET A 1 -8.50 14.27 15.18
N GLU A 2 -8.48 15.11 14.14
CA GLU A 2 -8.92 14.72 12.80
C GLU A 2 -7.86 13.81 12.13
N LEU A 3 -8.31 12.84 11.32
CA LEU A 3 -7.39 11.91 10.64
C LEU A 3 -6.45 12.63 9.67
N SER A 4 -6.91 13.72 9.06
CA SER A 4 -6.10 14.59 8.21
C SER A 4 -4.91 15.18 8.96
N THR A 5 -5.09 15.54 10.23
CA THR A 5 -4.02 16.05 11.09
C THR A 5 -2.99 14.98 11.42
N ILE A 6 -3.41 13.72 11.58
CA ILE A 6 -2.49 12.59 11.84
C ILE A 6 -1.58 12.34 10.63
N TYR A 7 -2.12 12.45 9.42
CA TYR A 7 -1.37 12.14 8.20
C TYR A 7 -0.55 13.32 7.67
N GLN A 8 -0.85 14.55 8.10
CA GLN A 8 -0.15 15.75 7.67
C GLN A 8 1.40 15.62 7.70
N PRO A 9 2.03 15.10 8.77
CA PRO A 9 3.50 15.05 8.88
C PRO A 9 4.18 14.07 7.91
N ILE A 10 3.43 13.17 7.28
CA ILE A 10 3.93 12.11 6.41
C ILE A 10 3.25 12.11 5.04
N ARG A 11 2.47 13.16 4.72
CA ARG A 11 1.61 13.19 3.54
C ARG A 11 2.41 13.05 2.24
N GLU A 12 3.53 13.75 2.12
CA GLU A 12 4.40 13.67 0.94
C GLU A 12 5.05 12.29 0.80
N ASP A 13 5.43 11.67 1.91
CA ASP A 13 6.06 10.36 1.89
C ASP A 13 5.05 9.24 1.61
N LEU A 14 3.79 9.40 2.02
CA LEU A 14 2.70 8.52 1.59
C LEU A 14 2.49 8.54 0.08
N ILE A 15 2.62 9.71 -0.57
CA ILE A 15 2.57 9.81 -2.04
C ILE A 15 3.71 9.00 -2.66
N LYS A 16 4.93 9.10 -2.11
CA LYS A 16 6.08 8.31 -2.58
C LYS A 16 5.87 6.80 -2.39
N VAL A 17 5.24 6.38 -1.29
CA VAL A 17 4.86 4.97 -1.09
C VAL A 17 3.87 4.52 -2.16
N GLU A 18 2.87 5.35 -2.46
CA GLU A 18 1.87 5.05 -3.50
C GLU A 18 2.53 4.92 -4.88
N ASP A 19 3.42 5.84 -5.24
CA ASP A 19 4.18 5.78 -6.49
C ASP A 19 5.06 4.52 -6.56
N LYS A 20 5.68 4.15 -5.44
CA LYS A 20 6.49 2.92 -5.37
C LYS A 20 5.62 1.68 -5.54
N LEU A 21 4.46 1.61 -4.91
CA LEU A 21 3.49 0.52 -5.10
C LEU A 21 3.03 0.43 -6.57
N ARG A 22 2.72 1.56 -7.20
CA ARG A 22 2.36 1.61 -8.63
C ARG A 22 3.50 1.16 -9.53
N SER A 23 4.76 1.39 -9.14
CA SER A 23 5.90 0.90 -9.93
C SER A 23 6.03 -0.62 -9.90
N VAL A 24 5.58 -1.29 -8.83
CA VAL A 24 5.66 -2.75 -8.68
C VAL A 24 4.70 -3.48 -9.63
N SER A 25 3.61 -2.84 -10.07
CA SER A 25 2.71 -3.45 -11.05
C SER A 25 3.26 -3.42 -12.49
N LYS A 26 4.38 -2.73 -12.74
CA LYS A 26 5.00 -2.66 -14.07
C LYS A 26 5.93 -3.87 -14.25
N VAL A 27 5.39 -4.92 -14.86
CA VAL A 27 6.10 -6.17 -15.16
C VAL A 27 5.99 -6.50 -16.65
N ASP A 28 6.89 -7.33 -17.16
CA ASP A 28 7.00 -7.68 -18.60
C ASP A 28 5.82 -8.50 -19.14
N PHE A 29 4.89 -8.91 -18.27
CA PHE A 29 3.71 -9.70 -18.61
C PHE A 29 2.46 -8.81 -18.56
N PRO A 30 1.86 -8.42 -19.71
CA PRO A 30 0.76 -7.47 -19.74
C PRO A 30 -0.46 -7.88 -18.89
N TRP A 31 -0.86 -9.16 -18.98
CA TRP A 31 -1.98 -9.69 -18.21
C TRP A 31 -1.74 -9.63 -16.69
N LEU A 32 -0.51 -9.92 -16.25
CA LEU A 32 -0.15 -9.86 -14.84
C LEU A 32 -0.05 -8.41 -14.36
N SER A 33 0.49 -7.53 -15.21
CA SER A 33 0.56 -6.09 -14.92
C SER A 33 -0.84 -5.51 -14.69
N GLU A 34 -1.83 -5.92 -15.47
CA GLU A 34 -3.22 -5.50 -15.29
C GLU A 34 -3.81 -6.00 -13.96
N LEU A 35 -3.61 -7.27 -13.62
CA LEU A 35 -4.07 -7.84 -12.34
C LEU A 35 -3.40 -7.17 -11.15
N LEU A 36 -2.08 -6.98 -11.17
CA LEU A 36 -1.34 -6.28 -10.13
C LEU A 36 -1.78 -4.84 -10.01
N ALA A 37 -1.97 -4.15 -11.13
CA ALA A 37 -2.48 -2.79 -11.15
C ALA A 37 -3.88 -2.75 -10.53
N TYR A 38 -4.77 -3.70 -10.82
CA TYR A 38 -6.09 -3.78 -10.20
C TYR A 38 -6.00 -3.98 -8.67
N SER A 39 -5.23 -4.98 -8.21
CA SER A 39 -5.08 -5.29 -6.79
C SER A 39 -4.46 -4.15 -5.99
N LEU A 40 -3.50 -3.42 -6.58
CA LEU A 40 -2.80 -2.30 -5.95
C LEU A 40 -3.55 -0.96 -6.12
N LYS A 41 -4.47 -0.86 -7.09
CA LYS A 41 -5.31 0.32 -7.34
C LYS A 41 -6.49 0.30 -6.38
N GLY A 42 -6.21 0.58 -5.12
CA GLY A 42 -7.21 0.69 -4.06
C GLY A 42 -7.09 2.00 -3.30
N GLY A 43 -8.21 2.72 -3.16
CA GLY A 43 -8.39 3.82 -2.20
C GLY A 43 -8.43 3.31 -0.76
N GLY A 44 -7.41 2.56 -0.35
CA GLY A 44 -7.20 2.18 1.04
C GLY A 44 -6.85 3.42 1.86
N LYS A 45 -7.09 3.36 3.18
CA LYS A 45 -6.76 4.45 4.10
C LYS A 45 -5.25 4.63 4.29
N GLY A 46 -4.39 3.86 3.61
CA GLY A 46 -2.93 3.92 3.72
C GLY A 46 -2.40 3.69 5.14
N ILE A 47 -3.20 3.03 6.01
CA ILE A 47 -2.93 2.97 7.45
C ILE A 47 -1.60 2.26 7.71
N ARG A 48 -1.31 1.16 7.02
CA ARG A 48 -0.09 0.38 7.29
C ARG A 48 1.19 1.13 6.88
N PRO A 49 1.30 1.72 5.68
CA PRO A 49 2.36 2.67 5.35
C PRO A 49 2.46 3.83 6.35
N ALA A 50 1.32 4.41 6.73
CA ALA A 50 1.30 5.54 7.66
C ALA A 50 1.88 5.18 9.03
N PHE A 51 1.57 3.98 9.54
CA PHE A 51 2.15 3.47 10.78
C PHE A 51 3.68 3.36 10.68
N VAL A 52 4.22 2.79 9.60
CA VAL A 52 5.67 2.68 9.41
C VAL A 52 6.33 4.06 9.39
N LEU A 53 5.80 5.00 8.62
CA LEU A 53 6.34 6.36 8.51
C LEU A 53 6.24 7.11 9.84
N LEU A 54 5.09 7.09 10.50
CA LEU A 54 4.90 7.75 11.80
C LEU A 54 5.79 7.13 12.88
N SER A 55 6.00 5.81 12.87
CA SER A 55 6.93 5.15 13.79
C SER A 55 8.36 5.66 13.64
N GLY A 56 8.81 5.93 12.41
CA GLY A 56 10.11 6.54 12.16
C GLY A 56 10.28 7.93 12.77
N LYS A 57 9.18 8.69 12.96
CA LYS A 57 9.22 10.04 13.57
C LYS A 57 9.59 10.01 15.06
N PHE A 58 9.50 8.86 15.74
CA PHE A 58 9.92 8.73 17.15
C PHE A 58 11.43 8.52 17.31
N TYR A 59 12.17 8.31 16.22
CA TYR A 59 13.61 8.11 16.23
C TYR A 59 14.25 8.80 15.01
N ASP A 60 15.14 8.10 14.30
CA ASP A 60 15.77 8.56 13.06
C ASP A 60 14.82 8.39 11.87
N TYR A 61 14.34 9.52 11.34
CA TYR A 61 13.47 9.54 10.16
C TYR A 61 14.30 9.43 8.88
N ASN A 62 14.78 8.22 8.59
CA ASN A 62 15.53 7.93 7.37
C ASN A 62 14.60 7.34 6.29
N LEU A 63 14.26 8.16 5.29
CA LEU A 63 13.33 7.76 4.24
C LEU A 63 13.90 6.65 3.32
N ASP A 64 15.22 6.53 3.20
CA ASP A 64 15.85 5.47 2.39
C ASP A 64 15.55 4.08 2.98
N HIS A 65 15.34 3.99 4.29
CA HIS A 65 14.91 2.77 4.97
C HIS A 65 13.39 2.66 5.11
N LEU A 66 12.72 3.77 5.44
CA LEU A 66 11.30 3.77 5.73
C LEU A 66 10.43 3.56 4.48
N LEU A 67 10.83 4.12 3.33
CA LEU A 67 10.10 3.97 2.09
C LEU A 67 9.98 2.50 1.63
N PRO A 68 11.08 1.73 1.47
CA PRO A 68 10.96 0.32 1.10
C PRO A 68 10.22 -0.50 2.15
N MET A 69 10.37 -0.19 3.45
CA MET A 69 9.65 -0.88 4.52
C MET A 69 8.13 -0.63 4.44
N ALA A 70 7.71 0.63 4.31
CA ALA A 70 6.31 1.02 4.19
C ALA A 70 5.65 0.39 2.95
N THR A 71 6.36 0.39 1.81
CA THR A 71 5.93 -0.31 0.60
C THR A 71 5.81 -1.83 0.83
N ALA A 72 6.81 -2.47 1.44
CA ALA A 72 6.81 -3.91 1.67
C ALA A 72 5.64 -4.36 2.57
N VAL A 73 5.32 -3.60 3.62
CA VAL A 73 4.18 -3.91 4.49
C VAL A 73 2.85 -3.86 3.72
N GLU A 74 2.66 -2.85 2.87
CA GLU A 74 1.42 -2.73 2.09
C GLU A 74 1.33 -3.78 0.97
N LEU A 75 2.46 -4.14 0.36
CA LEU A 75 2.52 -5.28 -0.58
C LEU A 75 2.15 -6.59 0.11
N LEU A 76 2.71 -6.86 1.30
CA LEU A 76 2.39 -8.06 2.06
C LEU A 76 0.90 -8.09 2.42
N HIS A 77 0.35 -6.97 2.87
CA HIS A 77 -1.09 -6.86 3.12
C HIS A 77 -1.92 -7.14 1.87
N THR A 78 -1.54 -6.57 0.73
CA THR A 78 -2.24 -6.80 -0.55
C THR A 78 -2.14 -8.27 -0.97
N ALA A 79 -0.99 -8.91 -0.75
CA ALA A 79 -0.80 -10.32 -1.04
C ALA A 79 -1.72 -11.20 -0.19
N THR A 80 -1.80 -10.99 1.13
CA THR A 80 -2.73 -11.77 1.98
C THR A 80 -4.16 -11.58 1.52
N LEU A 81 -4.53 -10.34 1.21
CA LEU A 81 -5.85 -10.01 0.69
C LEU A 81 -6.19 -10.80 -0.58
N VAL A 82 -5.28 -10.90 -1.56
CA VAL A 82 -5.53 -11.69 -2.79
C VAL A 82 -5.68 -13.18 -2.48
N HIS A 83 -4.87 -13.71 -1.57
CA HIS A 83 -4.94 -15.12 -1.18
C HIS A 83 -6.24 -15.44 -0.42
N ASP A 84 -6.68 -14.55 0.46
CA ASP A 84 -7.95 -14.67 1.20
C ASP A 84 -9.13 -14.77 0.22
N ASP A 85 -9.20 -13.88 -0.78
CA ASP A 85 -10.30 -13.91 -1.78
C ASP A 85 -10.35 -15.24 -2.54
N ALA A 86 -9.18 -15.80 -2.89
CA ALA A 86 -9.06 -17.07 -3.58
C ALA A 86 -9.47 -18.26 -2.70
N ILE A 87 -9.08 -18.26 -1.42
CA ILE A 87 -9.46 -19.29 -0.45
C ILE A 87 -10.96 -19.24 -0.17
N ASP A 88 -11.51 -18.05 0.04
CA ASP A 88 -12.90 -17.83 0.42
C ASP A 88 -13.87 -17.95 -0.76
N LYS A 89 -13.37 -18.09 -1.99
CA LYS A 89 -14.16 -18.04 -3.22
C LYS A 89 -15.03 -16.78 -3.30
N SER A 90 -14.50 -15.67 -2.79
CA SER A 90 -15.22 -14.40 -2.74
C SER A 90 -15.41 -13.85 -4.15
N LEU A 91 -16.65 -13.75 -4.61
CA LEU A 91 -16.98 -13.21 -5.94
C LEU A 91 -16.93 -11.68 -6.00
N ILE A 92 -16.86 -10.98 -4.86
CA ILE A 92 -16.98 -9.52 -4.78
C ILE A 92 -16.00 -8.99 -3.72
N ARG A 93 -15.20 -7.98 -4.07
CA ARG A 93 -14.36 -7.24 -3.12
C ARG A 93 -14.61 -5.74 -3.20
N ARG A 94 -14.93 -5.11 -2.07
CA ARG A 94 -15.25 -3.66 -1.98
C ARG A 94 -16.34 -3.22 -2.99
N GLY A 95 -17.34 -4.07 -3.21
CA GLY A 95 -18.46 -3.77 -4.12
C GLY A 95 -18.12 -3.80 -5.61
N ARG A 96 -16.95 -4.33 -5.99
CA ARG A 96 -16.59 -4.61 -7.38
C ARG A 96 -16.52 -6.13 -7.57
N ALA A 97 -17.19 -6.61 -8.60
CA ALA A 97 -17.06 -7.98 -9.10
C ALA A 97 -15.82 -8.07 -10.00
#